data_AF-A0A7X8RG45-F1
#
_entry.id   AF-A0A7X8RG45-F1
#
_cell.length_a   1.000
_cell.length_b   1.000
_cell.length_c   1.000
_cell.angle_alpha   90.00
_cell.angle_beta   90.00
_cell.angle_gamma   90.00
#
_symmetry.space_group_name_H-M   'P 1'
#
loop_
_entity.id
_entity.type
_entity.pdbx_description
1 polymer ?
#
loop_
_entity_poly.entity_id
_entity_poly.type
_entity_poly.pdbx_seq_one_letter_code
_entity_poly.pdbx_strand_id
1 'polypeptide(L)'
;MLILALLTIAPVGYLLWQRREQPAAPKHLGLTFVGGILVWLATMSWPLGPHGDYLPWQVILAGAAMVALTIALAWRVPTEGAAIGWTAASGFALAWGVWAGLQDDTGLWGVGLIMVLLGAGTSLALVGWLTGVLRQRRAA
;
A
#
# COMPACT_ATOMS: atom_id res chain seq x y z
N MET A 1 2.46 18.48 1.18
CA MET A 1 2.19 17.81 2.47
C MET A 1 0.71 17.57 2.74
N LEU A 2 -0.19 18.54 2.58
CA LEU A 2 -1.64 18.33 2.75
C LEU A 2 -2.21 17.21 1.86
N ILE A 3 -1.81 17.16 0.58
CA ILE A 3 -2.24 16.11 -0.37
C ILE A 3 -1.84 14.71 0.10
N LEU A 4 -0.61 14.52 0.63
CA LEU A 4 -0.18 13.24 1.21
C LEU A 4 -1.07 12.84 2.38
N ALA A 5 -1.26 13.75 3.34
CA ALA A 5 -2.09 13.48 4.51
C ALA A 5 -3.53 13.11 4.13
N LEU A 6 -4.13 13.80 3.15
CA LEU A 6 -5.49 13.55 2.69
C LEU A 6 -5.64 12.25 1.89
N LEU A 7 -4.67 11.91 1.04
CA LEU A 7 -4.82 10.79 0.11
C LEU A 7 -4.28 9.47 0.66
N THR A 8 -3.31 9.48 1.57
CA THR A 8 -2.72 8.24 2.11
C THR A 8 -3.09 8.02 3.57
N ILE A 9 -3.00 9.05 4.42
CA ILE A 9 -3.17 8.89 5.88
C ILE A 9 -4.66 8.91 6.27
N ALA A 10 -5.44 9.87 5.77
CA ALA A 10 -6.84 10.02 6.17
C ALA A 10 -7.72 8.78 5.85
N PRO A 11 -7.61 8.13 4.67
CA PRO A 11 -8.38 6.92 4.39
C PRO A 11 -7.99 5.76 5.32
N VAL A 12 -6.70 5.63 5.64
CA VAL A 12 -6.20 4.61 6.58
C VAL A 12 -6.71 4.89 7.99
N GLY A 13 -6.66 6.16 8.42
CA GLY A 13 -7.21 6.60 9.70
C GLY A 13 -8.72 6.30 9.82
N TYR A 14 -9.47 6.56 8.74
CA TYR A 14 -10.89 6.21 8.67
C TYR A 14 -11.13 4.69 8.79
N LEU A 15 -10.35 3.87 8.06
CA LEU A 15 -10.46 2.40 8.13
C LEU A 15 -10.14 1.88 9.54
N LEU A 16 -9.09 2.43 10.18
CA LEU A 16 -8.70 2.09 11.56
C LEU A 16 -9.79 2.47 12.55
N TRP A 17 -10.36 3.68 12.42
CA TRP A 17 -11.46 4.15 13.26
C TRP A 17 -12.69 3.26 13.14
N GLN A 18 -13.10 2.91 11.91
CA GLN A 18 -14.25 2.05 11.65
C GLN A 18 -14.10 0.65 12.28
N ARG A 19 -12.86 0.18 12.47
CA ARG A 19 -12.55 -1.16 12.94
C ARG A 19 -11.99 -1.18 14.37
N ARG A 20 -12.03 -0.07 15.09
CA ARG A 20 -11.39 0.06 16.41
C ARG A 20 -11.89 -0.95 17.44
N GLU A 21 -13.14 -1.38 17.34
CA GLU A 21 -13.76 -2.36 18.24
C GLU A 21 -13.43 -3.81 17.84
N GLN A 22 -12.82 -4.03 16.67
CA GLN A 22 -12.43 -5.36 16.22
C GLN A 22 -11.05 -5.72 16.79
N PRO A 23 -10.90 -6.88 17.47
CA PRO A 23 -9.68 -7.18 18.23
C PRO A 23 -8.42 -7.38 17.37
N ALA A 24 -8.57 -7.82 16.11
CA ALA A 24 -7.43 -8.13 15.25
C ALA A 24 -7.20 -7.10 14.12
N ALA A 25 -8.25 -6.43 13.63
CA ALA A 25 -8.17 -5.66 12.40
C ALA A 25 -7.25 -4.42 12.48
N PRO A 26 -7.31 -3.56 13.51
CA PRO A 26 -6.46 -2.36 13.57
C PRO A 26 -4.96 -2.70 13.55
N LYS A 27 -4.56 -3.75 14.26
CA LYS A 27 -3.17 -4.24 14.28
C LYS A 27 -2.72 -4.63 12.87
N HIS A 28 -3.51 -5.43 12.15
CA HIS A 28 -3.13 -5.91 10.82
C HIS A 28 -3.13 -4.80 9.78
N LEU A 29 -4.09 -3.87 9.85
CA LEU A 29 -4.12 -2.68 9.00
C LEU A 29 -2.90 -1.78 9.22
N GLY A 30 -2.54 -1.53 10.49
CA GLY A 30 -1.32 -0.79 10.84
C GLY A 30 -0.06 -1.49 10.34
N LEU A 31 0.04 -2.81 10.53
CA LEU A 31 1.16 -3.62 10.03
C LEU A 31 1.26 -3.59 8.50
N THR A 32 0.15 -3.67 7.76
CA THR A 32 0.19 -3.51 6.30
C THR A 32 0.66 -2.15 5.87
N PHE A 33 0.21 -1.09 6.54
CA PHE A 33 0.60 0.27 6.21
C PHE A 33 2.12 0.46 6.40
N VAL A 34 2.64 0.05 7.56
CA VAL A 34 4.09 0.04 7.81
C VAL A 34 4.82 -0.88 6.83
N GLY A 35 4.26 -2.04 6.52
CA GLY A 35 4.81 -2.98 5.53
C GLY A 35 4.95 -2.35 4.15
N GLY A 36 3.95 -1.58 3.69
CA GLY A 36 4.03 -0.87 2.41
C GLY A 36 5.16 0.16 2.37
N ILE A 37 5.36 0.91 3.47
CA ILE A 37 6.50 1.83 3.62
C ILE A 37 7.82 1.06 3.53
N LEU A 38 7.93 -0.06 4.26
CA LEU A 38 9.13 -0.88 4.27
C LEU A 38 9.44 -1.50 2.91
N VAL A 39 8.42 -1.95 2.16
CA VAL A 39 8.62 -2.45 0.80
C VAL A 39 9.17 -1.35 -0.10
N TRP A 40 8.60 -0.15 -0.05
CA TRP A 40 9.14 0.98 -0.83
C TRP A 40 10.60 1.27 -0.45
N LEU A 41 10.91 1.36 0.85
CA LEU A 41 12.27 1.58 1.32
C LEU A 41 13.23 0.49 0.82
N ALA A 42 12.81 -0.77 0.86
CA ALA A 42 13.65 -1.88 0.46
C ALA A 42 13.88 -1.98 -1.05
N THR A 43 13.00 -1.43 -1.88
CA THR A 43 13.00 -1.68 -3.33
C THR A 43 13.21 -0.44 -4.20
N MET A 44 12.69 0.70 -3.76
CA MET A 44 12.53 1.92 -4.56
C MET A 44 13.16 3.16 -3.91
N SER A 45 13.75 3.07 -2.71
CA SER A 45 14.46 4.23 -2.11
C SER A 45 15.85 4.48 -2.70
N TRP A 46 16.38 3.51 -3.46
CA TRP A 46 17.68 3.55 -4.11
C TRP A 46 17.50 3.35 -5.62
N PRO A 47 17.13 4.39 -6.39
CA PRO A 47 17.05 4.27 -7.84
C PRO A 47 18.43 3.99 -8.44
N LEU A 48 18.53 2.96 -9.29
CA LEU A 48 19.79 2.57 -9.95
C LEU A 48 19.85 2.92 -11.44
N GLY A 49 18.74 3.40 -12.01
CA GLY A 49 18.68 3.79 -13.41
C GLY A 49 19.45 5.08 -13.69
N PRO A 50 19.76 5.34 -14.97
CA PRO A 50 20.22 6.65 -15.38
C PRO A 50 19.25 7.74 -14.87
N HIS A 51 19.79 8.90 -14.49
CA HIS A 51 18.98 10.08 -14.16
C HIS A 51 18.09 9.91 -12.91
N GLY A 52 18.34 8.89 -12.08
CA GLY A 52 17.53 8.61 -10.89
C GLY A 52 16.26 7.80 -11.17
N ASP A 53 16.17 7.17 -12.34
CA ASP A 53 15.04 6.32 -12.69
C ASP A 53 15.08 4.95 -12.00
N TYR A 54 13.92 4.32 -11.89
CA TYR A 54 13.82 2.93 -11.43
C TYR A 54 14.13 1.96 -12.57
N LEU A 55 14.97 0.97 -12.30
CA LEU A 55 15.13 -0.14 -13.23
C LEU A 55 13.86 -1.02 -13.25
N PRO A 56 13.49 -1.63 -14.40
CA PRO A 56 12.27 -2.43 -14.49
C PRO A 56 12.16 -3.54 -13.43
N TRP A 57 13.29 -4.15 -13.06
CA TRP A 57 13.31 -5.20 -12.04
C TRP A 57 13.00 -4.67 -10.63
N GLN A 58 13.34 -3.42 -10.30
CA GLN A 58 12.98 -2.80 -9.01
C GLN A 58 11.46 -2.68 -8.89
N VAL A 59 10.81 -2.28 -9.99
CA VAL A 59 9.34 -2.18 -10.08
C VAL A 59 8.68 -3.54 -9.95
N ILE A 60 9.21 -4.56 -10.64
CA ILE A 60 8.71 -5.95 -10.54
C ILE A 60 8.87 -6.48 -9.11
N LEU A 61 10.04 -6.25 -8.50
CA LEU A 61 10.33 -6.68 -7.13
C LEU A 61 9.39 -6.00 -6.12
N ALA A 62 9.18 -4.69 -6.25
CA ALA A 62 8.23 -3.94 -5.44
C ALA A 62 6.81 -4.50 -5.57
N GLY A 63 6.34 -4.72 -6.81
CA GLY A 63 5.02 -5.29 -7.07
C GLY A 63 4.84 -6.68 -6.46
N ALA A 64 5.81 -7.58 -6.66
CA ALA A 64 5.80 -8.92 -6.09
C ALA A 64 5.78 -8.90 -4.55
N ALA A 65 6.61 -8.05 -3.94
CA ALA A 65 6.67 -7.90 -2.48
C ALA A 65 5.35 -7.36 -1.91
N MET A 66 4.73 -6.36 -2.56
CA MET A 66 3.44 -5.81 -2.16
C MET A 66 2.31 -6.85 -2.25
N VAL A 67 2.29 -7.65 -3.31
CA VAL A 67 1.33 -8.75 -3.46
C VAL A 67 1.54 -9.80 -2.36
N ALA A 68 2.79 -10.22 -2.12
CA ALA A 68 3.11 -11.20 -1.07
C ALA A 68 2.73 -10.71 0.33
N LEU A 69 3.05 -9.46 0.66
CA LEU A 69 2.65 -8.80 1.91
C LEU A 69 1.13 -8.79 2.07
N THR A 70 0.41 -8.39 1.02
CA THR A 70 -1.05 -8.31 1.01
C THR A 70 -1.67 -9.69 1.24
N ILE A 71 -1.21 -10.72 0.52
CA ILE A 71 -1.69 -12.09 0.68
C ILE A 71 -1.42 -12.58 2.10
N ALA A 72 -0.21 -12.41 2.61
CA ALA A 72 0.20 -12.92 3.93
C ALA A 72 -0.68 -12.37 5.06
N LEU A 73 -1.01 -11.08 5.01
CA LEU A 73 -1.82 -10.42 6.04
C LEU A 73 -3.33 -10.61 5.80
N ALA A 74 -3.81 -10.59 4.56
CA ALA A 74 -5.21 -10.87 4.24
C ALA A 74 -5.60 -12.30 4.63
N TRP A 75 -4.67 -13.26 4.54
CA TRP A 75 -4.90 -14.63 4.97
C TRP A 75 -5.15 -14.77 6.48
N ARG A 76 -4.63 -13.84 7.30
CA ARG A 76 -4.80 -13.82 8.76
C ARG A 76 -6.12 -13.20 9.19
N VAL A 77 -6.63 -12.24 8.44
CA VAL A 77 -7.89 -11.52 8.73
C VAL A 77 -8.72 -11.44 7.44
N PRO A 78 -9.32 -12.55 7.01
CA PRO A 78 -9.88 -12.66 5.65
C PRO A 78 -11.09 -11.75 5.41
N THR A 79 -11.83 -11.37 6.45
CA THR A 79 -12.93 -10.41 6.35
C THR A 79 -12.45 -8.99 6.00
N GLU A 80 -11.17 -8.69 6.21
CA GLU A 80 -10.57 -7.37 6.01
C GLU A 80 -9.62 -7.31 4.81
N GLY A 81 -9.65 -8.33 3.94
CA GLY A 81 -8.72 -8.45 2.82
C GLY A 81 -8.64 -7.21 1.92
N ALA A 82 -9.77 -6.60 1.56
CA ALA A 82 -9.77 -5.38 0.75
C ALA A 82 -9.08 -4.21 1.46
N ALA A 83 -9.38 -4.04 2.75
CA ALA A 83 -8.80 -2.99 3.58
C ALA A 83 -7.27 -3.18 3.73
N ILE A 84 -6.81 -4.42 3.95
CA ILE A 84 -5.39 -4.82 4.00
C ILE A 84 -4.66 -4.37 2.73
N GLY A 85 -5.22 -4.66 1.56
CA GLY A 85 -4.61 -4.28 0.28
C GLY A 85 -4.53 -2.76 0.10
N TRP A 86 -5.60 -2.04 0.43
CA TRP A 86 -5.62 -0.59 0.37
C TRP A 86 -4.61 0.04 1.34
N THR A 87 -4.55 -0.41 2.60
CA THR A 87 -3.62 0.13 3.60
C THR A 87 -2.17 -0.13 3.23
N ALA A 88 -1.85 -1.28 2.64
CA ALA A 88 -0.52 -1.56 2.11
C ALA A 88 -0.15 -0.54 1.00
N ALA A 89 -1.04 -0.36 0.02
CA ALA A 89 -0.83 0.61 -1.06
C ALA A 89 -0.66 2.05 -0.53
N SER A 90 -1.47 2.46 0.46
CA SER A 90 -1.35 3.78 1.08
C SER A 90 -0.01 4.00 1.75
N GLY A 91 0.54 2.98 2.43
CA GLY A 91 1.86 3.05 3.04
C GLY A 91 2.98 3.22 2.00
N PHE A 92 2.94 2.41 0.94
CA PHE A 92 3.87 2.52 -0.17
C PHE A 92 3.78 3.89 -0.86
N ALA A 93 2.56 4.34 -1.14
CA ALA A 93 2.28 5.62 -1.77
C ALA A 93 2.72 6.81 -0.91
N LEU A 94 2.61 6.72 0.43
CA LEU A 94 3.11 7.74 1.34
C LEU A 94 4.63 7.87 1.21
N ALA A 95 5.37 6.77 1.29
CA ALA A 95 6.82 6.78 1.21
C ALA A 95 7.31 7.33 -0.14
N TRP A 96 6.75 6.81 -1.24
CA TRP A 96 7.02 7.30 -2.58
C TRP A 96 6.69 8.79 -2.73
N GLY A 97 5.51 9.22 -2.25
CA GLY A 97 5.04 10.58 -2.45
C GLY A 97 5.81 11.62 -1.62
N VAL A 98 6.33 11.25 -0.45
CA VAL A 98 7.28 12.09 0.31
C VAL A 98 8.57 12.27 -0.50
N TRP A 99 9.15 11.17 -0.99
CA TRP A 99 10.39 11.21 -1.77
C TRP A 99 10.24 12.00 -3.08
N ALA A 100 9.15 11.76 -3.82
CA ALA A 100 8.86 12.44 -5.07
C ALA A 100 8.58 13.93 -4.84
N GLY A 101 7.77 14.27 -3.82
CA GLY A 101 7.43 15.65 -3.51
C GLY A 101 8.60 16.50 -3.00
N LEU A 102 9.71 15.89 -2.55
CA LEU A 102 10.94 16.59 -2.19
C LEU A 102 11.84 16.90 -3.38
N GLN A 103 11.61 16.26 -4.53
CA GLN A 103 12.43 16.39 -5.74
C GLN A 103 11.70 17.05 -6.91
N ASP A 104 10.37 17.14 -6.83
CA ASP A 104 9.54 17.67 -7.91
C ASP A 104 9.12 19.12 -7.66
N ASP A 105 9.69 20.03 -8.44
CA ASP A 105 9.33 21.45 -8.44
C ASP A 105 8.06 21.76 -9.25
N THR A 106 7.54 20.79 -10.03
CA THR A 106 6.38 21.01 -10.92
C THR A 106 5.04 20.73 -10.26
N GLY A 107 5.03 19.95 -9.17
CA GLY A 107 3.81 19.50 -8.50
C GLY A 107 3.12 18.30 -9.17
N LEU A 108 3.66 17.78 -10.27
CA LEU A 108 3.17 16.58 -10.97
C LEU A 108 3.27 15.32 -10.11
N TRP A 109 4.11 15.30 -9.08
CA TRP A 109 4.18 14.24 -8.08
C TRP A 109 2.82 13.97 -7.43
N GLY A 110 1.97 15.00 -7.27
CA GLY A 110 0.61 14.85 -6.75
C GLY A 110 -0.30 14.06 -7.68
N VAL A 111 -0.20 14.28 -8.99
CA VAL A 111 -0.93 13.48 -10.00
C VAL A 111 -0.41 12.05 -10.01
N GLY A 112 0.91 11.87 -9.95
CA GLY A 112 1.51 10.54 -9.82
C GLY A 112 1.02 9.81 -8.57
N LEU A 113 0.84 10.50 -7.44
CA LEU A 113 0.32 9.93 -6.20
C LEU A 113 -1.10 9.39 -6.38
N ILE A 114 -1.97 10.16 -7.05
CA ILE A 114 -3.32 9.74 -7.38
C ILE A 114 -3.30 8.49 -8.25
N MET A 115 -2.43 8.46 -9.27
CA MET A 115 -2.31 7.30 -10.16
C MET A 115 -1.78 6.06 -9.43
N VAL A 116 -0.82 6.21 -8.51
CA VAL A 116 -0.34 5.10 -7.66
C VAL A 116 -1.47 4.57 -6.79
N LEU A 117 -2.26 5.43 -6.15
CA LEU A 117 -3.38 4.99 -5.31
C LEU A 117 -4.49 4.34 -6.13
N LEU A 118 -4.84 4.89 -7.29
CA LEU A 118 -5.85 4.30 -8.16
C LEU A 118 -5.38 2.95 -8.73
N GLY A 119 -4.14 2.86 -9.21
CA GLY A 119 -3.60 1.63 -9.79
C GLY A 119 -3.27 0.58 -8.73
N ALA A 120 -2.29 0.87 -7.86
CA ALA A 120 -1.82 -0.07 -6.85
C ALA A 120 -2.85 -0.26 -5.73
N GLY A 121 -3.56 0.79 -5.30
CA GLY A 121 -4.57 0.69 -4.24
C GLY A 121 -5.75 -0.19 -4.64
N THR A 122 -6.33 0.02 -5.82
CA THR A 122 -7.45 -0.83 -6.28
C THR A 122 -7.00 -2.27 -6.57
N SER A 123 -5.83 -2.45 -7.19
CA SER A 123 -5.31 -3.77 -7.52
C SER A 123 -4.97 -4.58 -6.27
N LEU A 124 -4.31 -3.98 -5.27
CA LEU A 124 -4.00 -4.67 -4.02
C LEU A 124 -5.25 -4.91 -3.17
N ALA A 125 -6.21 -3.98 -3.15
CA ALA A 125 -7.51 -4.22 -2.52
C ALA A 125 -8.22 -5.43 -3.15
N LEU A 126 -8.18 -5.56 -4.48
CA LEU A 126 -8.72 -6.73 -5.18
C LEU A 126 -7.98 -8.01 -4.79
N VAL A 127 -6.64 -8.01 -4.79
CA VAL A 127 -5.82 -9.16 -4.35
C VAL A 127 -6.18 -9.57 -2.93
N GLY A 128 -6.25 -8.62 -2.01
CA GLY A 128 -6.59 -8.89 -0.62
C GLY A 128 -8.00 -9.44 -0.46
N TRP A 129 -8.99 -8.88 -1.17
CA TRP A 129 -10.36 -9.40 -1.18
C TRP A 129 -10.43 -10.84 -1.70
N LEU A 130 -9.82 -11.12 -2.85
CA LEU A 130 -9.77 -12.48 -3.42
C LEU A 130 -9.12 -13.46 -2.44
N THR A 131 -8.03 -13.05 -1.80
CA THR A 131 -7.34 -13.84 -0.78
C THR A 131 -8.25 -14.17 0.40
N GLY A 132 -9.00 -13.17 0.89
CA GLY A 132 -9.98 -13.34 1.96
C GLY A 132 -11.10 -14.32 1.59
N VAL A 133 -11.70 -14.15 0.42
CA VAL A 133 -12.75 -15.05 -0.11
C VAL A 133 -12.25 -16.48 -0.23
N LEU A 134 -11.05 -16.68 -0.78
CA LEU A 134 -10.45 -18.01 -0.91
C LEU A 134 -10.19 -18.65 0.45
N ARG A 135 -9.73 -17.88 1.44
CA ARG A 135 -9.49 -18.39 2.80
C ARG A 135 -10.79 -18.79 3.50
N GLN A 136 -11.84 -17.98 3.37
CA GLN A 136 -13.15 -18.28 3.94
C GLN A 136 -13.76 -19.54 3.32
N ARG A 137 -13.69 -19.69 2.00
CA ARG A 137 -14.15 -20.89 1.29
C ARG A 137 -13.41 -22.16 1.70
N ARG A 138 -12.15 -22.08 2.12
CA ARG A 138 -11.38 -23.22 2.64
C ARG A 138 -11.71 -23.58 4.08
N ALA A 139 -12.42 -22.71 4.80
CA ALA A 139 -12.77 -22.91 6.21
C ALA A 139 -14.25 -23.30 6.42
N ALA A 140 -15.06 -23.24 5.36
CA ALA A 140 -16.42 -23.74 5.29
C ALA A 140 -16.42 -25.19 4.80
#